data_AF-A0A182F1F9-F1
#
_entry.id   AF-A0A182F1F9-F1
#
_cell.length_a   1.000
_cell.length_b   1.000
_cell.length_c   1.000
_cell.angle_alpha   90.00
_cell.angle_beta   90.00
_cell.angle_gamma   90.00
#
_symmetry.space_group_name_H-M   'P 1'
#
loop_
_entity.id
_entity.type
_entity.pdbx_description
1 polymer ?
#
loop_
_entity_poly.entity_id
_entity_poly.type
_entity_poly.pdbx_seq_one_letter_code
_entity_poly.pdbx_strand_id
1 'polypeptide(L)' 'MMTERRSDFVLKSGYMVKRSQNKKRFTPVNYKTRWFELTRFYLSYYDIGNLEMKPPLAGEAQSTRTDSVGAVNKPD' A
#
# COMPACT_ATOMS: atom_id res chain seq x y z
N MET A 1 28.55 -11.32 3.95
CA MET A 1 28.36 -9.91 4.30
C MET A 1 27.04 -9.46 3.71
N MET A 2 26.08 -9.12 4.56
CA MET A 2 24.75 -8.63 4.15
C MET A 2 24.99 -7.32 3.38
N THR A 3 24.87 -7.33 2.06
CA THR A 3 24.69 -6.09 1.33
C THR A 3 23.35 -5.55 1.80
N GLU A 4 23.34 -4.49 2.62
CA GLU A 4 22.16 -3.64 2.75
C GLU A 4 21.88 -3.12 1.35
N ARG A 5 21.00 -3.84 0.65
CA ARG A 5 20.69 -3.54 -0.74
C ARG A 5 19.92 -2.22 -0.67
N ARG A 6 20.51 -1.15 -1.23
CA ARG A 6 19.91 0.17 -1.48
C ARG A 6 18.49 0.14 -2.06
N SER A 7 18.02 -1.02 -2.49
CA SER A 7 16.66 -1.30 -2.93
C SER A 7 15.59 -1.28 -1.84
N ASP A 8 15.94 -1.52 -0.58
CA ASP A 8 14.97 -1.61 0.52
C ASP A 8 14.69 -0.23 1.15
N PHE A 9 15.33 0.83 0.62
CA PHE A 9 15.08 2.20 1.05
C PHE A 9 13.69 2.68 0.61
N VAL A 10 12.96 3.29 1.54
CA VAL A 10 11.66 3.90 1.30
C VAL A 10 11.85 5.20 0.50
N LEU A 11 11.37 5.20 -0.74
CA LEU A 11 11.41 6.37 -1.64
C LEU A 11 10.37 7.41 -1.26
N LYS A 12 9.19 6.95 -0.83
CA LYS A 12 8.10 7.80 -0.38
C LYS A 12 7.23 7.05 0.61
N SER A 13 6.76 7.75 1.61
CA SER A 13 5.78 7.25 2.56
C SER A 13 4.71 8.30 2.87
N GLY A 14 3.57 7.85 3.37
CA GLY A 14 2.50 8.74 3.78
C GLY A 14 1.16 8.05 3.99
N TYR A 15 0.23 8.80 4.57
CA TYR A 15 -1.15 8.35 4.74
C TYR A 15 -1.92 8.45 3.42
N MET A 16 -2.59 7.37 3.04
CA MET A 16 -3.52 7.35 1.91
C MET A 16 -4.74 6.50 2.25
N VAL A 17 -5.85 6.67 1.51
CA VAL A 17 -7.05 5.85 1.66
C VAL A 17 -7.01 4.70 0.65
N LYS A 18 -6.96 3.46 1.15
CA LYS A 18 -7.05 2.26 0.32
C LYS A 18 -8.50 1.84 0.11
N ARG A 19 -8.90 1.65 -1.15
CA ARG A 19 -10.15 1.00 -1.54
C ARG A 19 -9.99 -0.53 -1.54
N SER A 20 -10.98 -1.28 -1.03
CA SER A 20 -11.02 -2.73 -1.16
C SER A 20 -11.37 -3.14 -2.59
N GLN A 21 -10.80 -4.24 -3.07
CA GLN A 21 -11.31 -4.90 -4.26
C GLN A 21 -12.60 -5.63 -3.87
N ASN A 22 -13.74 -5.16 -4.36
CA ASN A 22 -15.02 -5.83 -4.11
C ASN A 22 -15.13 -7.05 -5.02
N LYS A 23 -15.36 -8.23 -4.42
CA LYS A 23 -15.59 -9.47 -5.18
C LYS A 23 -16.99 -9.55 -5.78
N LYS A 24 -17.95 -8.76 -5.28
CA LYS A 24 -19.35 -8.72 -5.73
C LYS A 24 -19.72 -7.31 -6.19
N ARG A 25 -20.63 -7.21 -7.17
CA ARG A 25 -20.98 -5.96 -7.87
C ARG A 25 -21.73 -4.94 -7.00
N PHE A 26 -22.52 -5.40 -6.03
CA PHE A 26 -23.43 -4.55 -5.23
C PHE A 26 -23.11 -4.54 -3.73
N THR A 27 -21.87 -4.82 -3.34
CA THR A 27 -21.45 -4.66 -1.94
C THR A 27 -20.96 -3.25 -1.69
N PRO A 28 -21.23 -2.67 -0.50
CA PRO A 28 -20.58 -1.43 -0.08
C PRO A 28 -19.07 -1.52 -0.27
N VAL A 29 -18.48 -0.45 -0.77
CA VAL A 29 -17.04 -0.37 -0.98
C VAL A 29 -16.38 0.00 0.34
N ASN A 30 -15.40 -0.79 0.77
CA ASN A 30 -14.67 -0.50 1.99
C ASN A 30 -13.48 0.43 1.69
N TYR A 31 -13.41 1.55 2.41
CA TYR A 31 -12.32 2.51 2.36
C TYR A 31 -11.63 2.53 3.71
N LYS A 32 -10.30 2.37 3.74
CA LYS A 32 -9.53 2.44 4.98
C LYS A 32 -8.28 3.29 4.81
N THR A 33 -8.03 4.19 5.75
CA THR A 33 -6.76 4.91 5.83
C THR A 33 -5.63 3.93 6.20
N ARG A 34 -4.51 4.01 5.49
CA ARG A 34 -3.32 3.17 5.70
C ARG A 34 -2.06 4.01 5.56
N TRP A 35 -0.99 3.58 6.23
CA TRP A 35 0.35 4.08 5.96
C TRP A 35 0.92 3.30 4.79
N PHE A 36 1.36 4.00 3.74
CA PHE A 36 1.96 3.39 2.56
C PHE A 36 3.46 3.66 2.53
N GLU A 37 4.23 2.68 2.08
CA GLU A 37 5.65 2.80 1.82
C GLU A 37 5.95 2.26 0.43
N LEU A 38 6.58 3.12 -0.39
CA LEU A 38 7.04 2.77 -1.71
C LEU A 38 8.56 2.58 -1.67
N THR A 39 9.02 1.42 -2.09
CA THR A 39 10.42 1.14 -2.41
C THR A 39 10.59 1.02 -3.92
N ARG A 40 11.80 0.70 -4.38
CA ARG A 40 12.03 0.39 -5.80
C ARG A 40 11.32 -0.88 -6.27
N PHE A 41 10.99 -1.79 -5.34
CA PHE A 41 10.48 -3.11 -5.70
C PHE A 41 9.06 -3.36 -5.22
N TYR A 42 8.62 -2.64 -4.20
CA TYR A 42 7.38 -2.94 -3.51
C TYR A 42 6.62 -1.68 -3.15
N LEU A 43 5.31 -1.73 -3.29
CA LEU A 43 4.38 -0.83 -2.64
C LEU A 43 3.69 -1.62 -1.52
N SER A 44 3.98 -1.26 -0.28
CA SER A 44 3.50 -1.94 0.93
C SER A 44 2.60 -1.02 1.72
N TYR A 45 1.63 -1.59 2.44
CA TYR A 45 0.74 -0.80 3.29
C TYR A 45 0.44 -1.47 4.62
N TYR A 46 0.25 -0.62 5.63
CA TYR A 46 0.16 -1.01 7.03
C TYR A 46 -1.11 -0.44 7.68
N ASP A 47 -1.68 -1.24 8.59
CA ASP A 47 -2.80 -0.83 9.42
C ASP A 47 -2.31 0.14 10.52
N ILE A 48 -2.98 1.27 10.67
CA ILE A 48 -2.56 2.37 11.56
C ILE A 48 -2.99 2.10 13.02
N GLY A 49 -3.88 1.11 13.25
CA GLY A 49 -4.48 0.88 14.56
C GLY A 49 -3.61 0.13 15.57
N ASN A 50 -2.39 -0.30 15.21
CA ASN A 50 -1.57 -1.18 16.05
C ASN A 50 -0.10 -0.74 16.10
N LEU A 51 0.14 0.53 16.45
CA LEU A 51 1.47 1.17 16.42
C LEU A 51 2.50 0.61 17.41
N GLU A 52 2.10 -0.20 18.39
CA GLU A 52 3.02 -0.66 19.47
C GLU A 52 3.88 -1.88 19.10
N MET A 53 3.59 -2.52 17.97
CA MET A 53 4.41 -3.57 17.36
C MET A 53 4.57 -3.21 15.89
N LYS A 54 5.70 -3.57 15.26
CA LYS A 54 5.91 -3.40 13.81
C LYS A 54 4.58 -3.68 13.09
N PRO A 55 3.93 -2.67 12.48
CA PRO A 55 2.53 -2.80 12.15
C PRO A 55 2.39 -3.95 11.16
N PRO A 56 1.39 -4.84 11.33
CA PRO A 56 1.24 -5.99 10.48
C PRO A 56 1.09 -5.54 9.03
N LEU A 57 1.89 -6.11 8.14
CA LEU A 57 1.80 -5.88 6.70
C LEU A 57 0.41 -6.32 6.24
N ALA A 58 -0.42 -5.37 5.84
CA ALA A 58 -1.78 -5.65 5.41
C ALA A 58 -1.84 -6.04 3.92
N GLY A 59 -0.79 -5.73 3.17
CA GLY A 59 -0.55 -6.25 1.83
C GLY A 59 0.60 -5.54 1.15
N GLU A 60 1.06 -6.16 0.06
CA GLU A 60 2.23 -5.75 -0.70
C GLU A 60 1.99 -6.06 -2.19
N ALA A 61 2.44 -5.15 -3.06
CA ALA A 61 2.46 -5.37 -4.49
C ALA A 61 3.86 -5.13 -5.03
N GLN A 62 4.36 -6.02 -5.89
CA GLN A 62 5.62 -5.81 -6.60
C GLN A 62 5.46 -4.69 -7.62
N SER A 63 6.29 -3.67 -7.53
CA SER A 63 6.28 -2.52 -8.43
C SER A 63 6.50 -2.93 -9.89
N THR A 64 7.31 -3.97 -10.13
CA THR A 64 7.57 -4.49 -11.49
C THR A 64 6.36 -5.16 -12.14
N ARG A 65 5.31 -5.47 -11.37
CA ARG A 65 4.04 -6.02 -11.87
C ARG A 65 2.95 -4.95 -12.03
N THR A 66 3.30 -3.68 -11.90
CA THR A 66 2.38 -2.56 -12.08
C THR A 66 2.52 -2.03 -13.49
N ASP A 67 1.52 -2.28 -14.34
CA ASP A 67 1.58 -1.87 -15.75
C ASP A 67 1.20 -0.39 -15.94
N SER A 68 0.38 0.16 -15.05
CA SER A 68 -0.07 1.56 -15.13
C SER A 68 -0.42 2.15 -13.76
N VAL A 69 -0.18 3.46 -13.63
CA VAL A 69 -0.61 4.29 -12.50
C VAL A 69 -1.26 5.53 -13.08
N GLY A 70 -2.47 5.86 -12.61
CA GLY A 70 -3.24 7.00 -13.10
C GLY A 70 -4.03 7.67 -11.98
N ALA A 71 -4.26 8.96 -12.12
CA ALA A 71 -5.18 9.69 -11.27
C ALA A 71 -6.62 9.26 -11.60
N VAL A 72 -7.40 8.95 -10.57
CA VAL A 72 -8.82 8.65 -10.68
C VAL A 72 -9.59 9.56 -9.74
N ASN A 73 -10.71 10.08 -10.21
CA ASN A 73 -11.61 10.85 -9.34
C ASN A 73 -12.22 9.92 -8.30
N LYS A 74 -12.24 10.36 -7.05
CA LYS A 74 -13.03 9.69 -6.03
C LYS A 74 -14.51 9.86 -6.43
N PRO A 75 -15.28 8.78 -6.59
CA PRO A 75 -16.71 8.91 -6.82
C PRO A 75 -17.34 9.56 -5.57
N ASP A 76 -18.26 10.50 -5.80
CA ASP A 76 -19.06 11.16 -4.76
C ASP A 76 -19.92 10.16 -3.98
#